data_AF-A0ABD3PZI8-F1
#
_entry.id   AF-A0ABD3PZI8-F1
#
_cell.length_a   1.000
_cell.length_b   1.000
_cell.length_c   1.000
_cell.angle_alpha   90.00
_cell.angle_beta   90.00
_cell.angle_gamma   90.00
#
_symmetry.space_group_name_H-M   'P 1'
#
loop_
_entity.id
_entity.type
_entity.pdbx_description
1 polymer ?
#
loop_
_entity_poly.entity_id
_entity_poly.type
_entity_poly.pdbx_seq_one_letter_code
_entity_poly.pdbx_strand_id
1 'polypeptide(L)'
;MNSQQLFVVTAISILCLLTVRSSTFLCQAFSQPRERIILKNSAVSKRIPSHLNLFQSILQIPNASDSTPSTSGSAAPKSRIPEKELHVLNKGFGVGNVPPLPYSFDLLPTNMDGDSITNQATKLVIRHLEEEDIPLILPEVVREFGSLISASQSKPTQPGDEVATQIENFVFSLTVLIGLTQRVRRRKKGYPGDGFNGTESHCPDHNVICIVERIPIIREESTDTEDFSEQIVGIGELSWQPPNPNRNAPPFVLPYFIKRLFAKFASSVDENGTALDTPRGYISNVLVYKNRRGLGYGRVLMAALEGIARMWGCSDVRLHVDADEKSGKIAQGLYRKLGYVGVPDRRSTNNMRGESRVGYEWMGPSLANEGLYMVEGVPLVYMRKVLEG
;
A
#
# COMPACT_ATOMS: atom_id res chain seq x y z
N MET A 1 37.60 7.57 1.98
CA MET A 1 36.20 7.18 1.76
C MET A 1 35.48 8.37 1.15
N ASN A 2 34.88 8.21 -0.03
CA ASN A 2 34.03 9.25 -0.61
C ASN A 2 32.74 9.39 0.21
N SER A 3 32.11 10.57 0.16
CA SER A 3 30.90 10.91 0.94
C SER A 3 29.78 9.86 0.82
N GLN A 4 29.63 9.23 -0.34
CA GLN A 4 28.67 8.14 -0.55
C GLN A 4 28.99 6.88 0.26
N GLN A 5 30.26 6.50 0.38
CA GLN A 5 30.66 5.33 1.19
C GLN A 5 30.45 5.60 2.68
N LEU A 6 30.69 6.83 3.15
CA LEU A 6 30.44 7.21 4.54
C LEU A 6 28.93 7.19 4.87
N PHE A 7 28.09 7.62 3.94
CA PHE A 7 26.62 7.55 4.10
C PHE A 7 26.13 6.10 4.21
N VAL A 8 26.62 5.20 3.34
CA VAL A 8 26.25 3.78 3.38
C VAL A 8 26.72 3.11 4.68
N VAL A 9 27.95 3.36 5.11
CA VAL A 9 28.49 2.80 6.36
C VAL A 9 27.71 3.32 7.59
N THR A 10 27.33 4.59 7.58
CA THR A 10 26.56 5.19 8.68
C THR A 10 25.12 4.66 8.70
N ALA A 11 24.48 4.53 7.53
CA ALA A 11 23.15 3.94 7.40
C ALA A 11 23.14 2.47 7.84
N ILE A 12 24.13 1.68 7.42
CA ILE A 12 24.29 0.28 7.86
C ILE A 12 24.53 0.21 9.37
N SER A 13 25.36 1.09 9.92
CA SER A 13 25.65 1.12 11.36
C SER A 13 24.42 1.48 12.20
N ILE A 14 23.61 2.46 11.75
CA ILE A 14 22.34 2.82 12.39
C ILE A 14 21.33 1.68 12.26
N LEU A 15 21.25 1.05 11.09
CA LEU A 15 20.36 -0.08 10.86
C LEU A 15 20.76 -1.29 11.73
N CYS A 16 22.07 -1.58 11.87
CA CYS A 16 22.61 -2.59 12.77
C CYS A 16 22.29 -2.28 14.24
N LEU A 17 22.39 -1.02 14.67
CA LEU A 17 22.02 -0.63 16.04
C LEU A 17 20.52 -0.79 16.31
N LEU A 18 19.67 -0.54 15.30
CA LEU A 18 18.22 -0.74 15.39
C LEU A 18 17.83 -2.23 15.32
N THR A 19 18.56 -3.06 14.57
CA THR A 19 18.32 -4.51 14.50
C THR A 19 18.85 -5.25 15.71
N VAL A 20 19.97 -4.84 16.34
CA VAL A 20 20.50 -5.48 17.56
C VAL A 20 19.52 -5.40 18.74
N ARG A 21 18.69 -4.34 18.81
CA ARG A 21 17.58 -4.27 19.79
C ARG A 21 16.36 -5.12 19.41
N SER A 22 16.25 -5.55 18.15
CA SER A 22 15.12 -6.33 17.62
C SER A 22 15.47 -7.83 17.48
N SER A 23 16.76 -8.19 17.42
CA SER A 23 17.25 -9.54 17.12
C SER A 23 17.24 -10.51 18.30
N THR A 24 17.02 -10.05 19.53
CA THR A 24 16.72 -10.96 20.65
C THR A 24 15.39 -11.71 20.48
N PHE A 25 14.53 -11.27 19.55
CA PHE A 25 13.23 -11.91 19.27
C PHE A 25 13.17 -12.74 17.97
N LEU A 26 14.05 -12.49 16.99
CA LEU A 26 14.04 -13.22 15.70
C LEU A 26 14.44 -14.70 15.86
N CYS A 27 15.25 -15.05 16.86
CA CYS A 27 15.67 -16.44 17.09
C CYS A 27 14.54 -17.36 17.62
N GLN A 28 13.45 -16.82 18.19
CA GLN A 28 12.35 -17.64 18.71
C GLN A 28 11.29 -18.02 17.65
N ALA A 29 11.18 -17.26 16.57
CA ALA A 29 10.17 -17.50 15.53
C ALA A 29 10.53 -18.63 14.55
N PHE A 30 11.78 -19.13 14.56
CA PHE A 30 12.28 -20.11 13.58
C PHE A 30 12.64 -21.49 14.19
N SER A 31 12.35 -21.73 15.46
CA SER A 31 12.56 -23.05 16.09
C SER A 31 11.29 -23.91 16.04
N GLN A 32 10.91 -24.40 14.85
CA GLN A 32 10.06 -25.60 14.75
C GLN A 32 10.65 -26.60 13.75
N PRO A 33 10.69 -27.90 14.08
CA PRO A 33 11.24 -28.91 13.19
C PRO A 33 10.22 -29.28 12.10
N ARG A 34 10.64 -29.25 10.83
CA ARG A 34 9.88 -29.84 9.71
C ARG A 34 10.60 -31.08 9.18
N GLU A 35 9.84 -32.16 9.04
CA GLU A 35 10.25 -33.43 8.43
C GLU A 35 10.56 -33.26 6.94
N ARG A 36 11.58 -33.98 6.46
CA ARG A 36 12.04 -33.97 5.06
C ARG A 36 11.21 -34.93 4.21
N ILE A 37 10.61 -34.43 3.15
CA ILE A 37 10.15 -35.23 2.00
C ILE A 37 11.05 -34.89 0.80
N ILE A 38 11.65 -35.91 0.18
CA ILE A 38 12.55 -35.81 -0.98
C ILE A 38 11.74 -36.10 -2.24
N LEU A 39 11.69 -35.17 -3.21
CA LEU A 39 11.26 -35.46 -4.58
C LEU A 39 12.11 -34.72 -5.63
N LYS A 40 12.28 -35.40 -6.78
CA LYS A 40 13.29 -35.19 -7.83
C LYS A 40 12.90 -34.12 -8.86
N ASN A 41 13.94 -33.49 -9.43
CA ASN A 41 13.91 -32.42 -10.45
C ASN A 41 13.32 -32.83 -11.81
N SER A 42 12.71 -31.86 -12.52
CA SER A 42 12.74 -31.81 -13.99
C SER A 42 12.73 -30.38 -14.58
N ALA A 43 13.52 -30.26 -15.64
CA ALA A 43 13.65 -29.31 -16.77
C ALA A 43 13.32 -27.80 -16.65
N VAL A 44 14.33 -27.02 -17.09
CA VAL A 44 14.43 -25.57 -17.20
C VAL A 44 13.63 -25.02 -18.39
N SER A 45 12.77 -24.03 -18.15
CA SER A 45 12.18 -23.15 -19.17
C SER A 45 12.68 -21.71 -18.99
N LYS A 46 13.09 -21.08 -20.10
CA LYS A 46 13.72 -19.75 -20.14
C LYS A 46 12.73 -18.66 -19.73
N ARG A 47 12.88 -18.10 -18.52
CA ARG A 47 12.21 -16.87 -18.07
C ARG A 47 13.11 -15.65 -18.29
N ILE A 48 12.48 -14.52 -18.58
CA ILE A 48 13.08 -13.18 -18.53
C ILE A 48 13.52 -12.92 -17.08
N PRO A 49 14.77 -12.51 -16.80
CA PRO A 49 15.26 -12.42 -15.43
C PRO A 49 14.66 -11.20 -14.71
N SER A 50 13.82 -11.45 -13.71
CA SER A 50 13.54 -10.45 -12.68
C SER A 50 14.70 -10.44 -11.69
N HIS A 51 15.42 -9.32 -11.61
CA HIS A 51 16.67 -9.10 -10.85
C HIS A 51 16.53 -9.12 -9.31
N LEU A 52 15.53 -9.81 -8.74
CA LEU A 52 15.29 -9.91 -7.30
C LEU A 52 15.56 -11.34 -6.78
N ASN A 53 16.73 -11.90 -7.09
CA ASN A 53 17.11 -13.25 -6.65
C ASN A 53 17.44 -13.34 -5.14
N LEU A 54 17.65 -12.21 -4.46
CA LEU A 54 18.18 -12.19 -3.09
C LEU A 54 17.17 -12.69 -2.03
N PHE A 55 15.88 -12.62 -2.33
CA PHE A 55 14.82 -13.11 -1.43
C PHE A 55 14.19 -14.42 -1.91
N GLN A 56 14.61 -14.99 -3.04
CA GLN A 56 13.97 -16.18 -3.59
C GLN A 56 14.17 -17.43 -2.68
N SER A 57 15.19 -17.42 -1.83
CA SER A 57 15.42 -18.44 -0.79
C SER A 57 14.61 -18.20 0.50
N ILE A 58 14.28 -16.95 0.83
CA ILE A 58 13.49 -16.56 2.02
C ILE A 58 11.98 -16.56 1.71
N LEU A 59 11.61 -16.31 0.45
CA LEU A 59 10.24 -16.24 -0.07
C LEU A 59 9.86 -17.50 -0.86
N GLN A 60 10.40 -18.66 -0.50
CA GLN A 60 9.93 -19.93 -1.08
C GLN A 60 8.50 -20.19 -0.59
N ILE A 61 7.54 -19.55 -1.26
CA ILE A 61 6.13 -19.91 -1.21
C ILE A 61 6.08 -21.37 -1.73
N PRO A 62 5.41 -22.30 -1.02
CA PRO A 62 5.17 -23.64 -1.55
C PRO A 62 4.54 -23.49 -2.93
N ASN A 63 5.14 -24.10 -3.94
CA ASN A 63 4.69 -24.01 -5.33
C ASN A 63 3.18 -24.28 -5.41
N ALA A 64 2.39 -23.22 -5.62
CA ALA A 64 1.08 -23.36 -6.21
C ALA A 64 1.34 -23.93 -7.61
N SER A 65 0.84 -25.14 -7.86
CA SER A 65 0.93 -25.84 -9.13
C SER A 65 0.60 -24.90 -10.30
N ASP A 66 1.58 -24.68 -11.17
CA ASP A 66 1.45 -23.94 -12.43
C ASP A 66 0.36 -24.62 -13.29
N SER A 67 -0.84 -24.07 -13.29
CA SER A 67 -1.81 -24.27 -14.37
C SER A 67 -1.50 -23.25 -15.45
N THR A 68 -0.83 -23.69 -16.51
CA THR A 68 -0.64 -22.89 -17.72
C THR A 68 -2.00 -22.59 -18.35
N PRO A 69 -2.42 -21.33 -18.50
CA PRO A 69 -3.63 -21.01 -19.25
C PRO A 69 -3.35 -21.23 -20.74
N SER A 70 -4.12 -22.12 -21.34
CA SER A 70 -4.15 -22.31 -22.79
C SER A 70 -4.57 -21.03 -23.48
N THR A 71 -3.76 -20.60 -24.44
CA THR A 71 -4.01 -19.46 -25.31
C THR A 71 -5.07 -19.81 -26.34
N SER A 72 -6.34 -19.84 -25.93
CA SER A 72 -7.49 -19.80 -26.84
C SER A 72 -8.52 -18.84 -26.27
N GLY A 73 -8.81 -17.79 -27.03
CA GLY A 73 -9.58 -16.63 -26.60
C GLY A 73 -10.95 -16.98 -26.03
N SER A 74 -11.11 -16.71 -24.74
CA SER A 74 -12.35 -16.27 -24.13
C SER A 74 -11.97 -15.34 -22.99
N ALA A 75 -12.32 -14.06 -23.09
CA ALA A 75 -12.06 -13.11 -22.02
C ALA A 75 -12.84 -13.60 -20.79
N ALA A 76 -12.12 -14.11 -19.77
CA ALA A 76 -12.75 -14.60 -18.57
C ALA A 76 -13.75 -13.55 -18.04
N PRO A 77 -14.99 -13.97 -17.70
CA PRO A 77 -16.02 -13.06 -17.23
C PRO A 77 -15.49 -12.24 -16.04
N LYS A 78 -15.47 -10.91 -16.20
CA LYS A 78 -14.94 -9.99 -15.18
C LYS A 78 -15.96 -9.86 -14.06
N SER A 79 -15.72 -10.49 -12.92
CA SER A 79 -16.55 -10.31 -11.73
C SER A 79 -16.66 -8.81 -11.39
N ARG A 80 -17.88 -8.35 -11.08
CA ARG A 80 -18.16 -6.92 -10.81
C ARG A 80 -18.52 -6.74 -9.34
N ILE A 81 -17.95 -5.71 -8.72
CA ILE A 81 -18.31 -5.28 -7.36
C ILE A 81 -19.74 -4.70 -7.38
N PRO A 82 -20.65 -5.15 -6.51
CA PRO A 82 -21.98 -4.56 -6.43
C PRO A 82 -21.92 -3.09 -5.97
N GLU A 83 -22.64 -2.18 -6.65
CA GLU A 83 -22.57 -0.74 -6.35
C GLU A 83 -23.09 -0.38 -4.94
N LYS A 84 -24.02 -1.19 -4.40
CA LYS A 84 -24.50 -1.08 -3.02
C LYS A 84 -23.36 -1.21 -1.99
N GLU A 85 -22.39 -2.08 -2.25
CA GLU A 85 -21.26 -2.33 -1.34
C GLU A 85 -20.31 -1.14 -1.33
N LEU A 86 -20.06 -0.55 -2.50
CA LEU A 86 -19.27 0.67 -2.62
C LEU A 86 -19.92 1.83 -1.86
N HIS A 87 -21.24 1.93 -1.86
CA HIS A 87 -21.96 2.94 -1.09
C HIS A 87 -21.81 2.76 0.43
N VAL A 88 -21.88 1.52 0.92
CA VAL A 88 -21.65 1.20 2.33
C VAL A 88 -20.24 1.58 2.77
N LEU A 89 -19.23 1.21 1.98
CA LEU A 89 -17.84 1.56 2.26
C LEU A 89 -17.63 3.10 2.24
N ASN A 90 -18.20 3.77 1.24
CA ASN A 90 -18.11 5.21 1.10
C ASN A 90 -18.76 5.98 2.25
N LYS A 91 -19.77 5.42 2.91
CA LYS A 91 -20.42 6.03 4.09
C LYS A 91 -19.72 5.72 5.42
N GLY A 92 -18.59 5.02 5.40
CA GLY A 92 -17.78 4.78 6.59
C GLY A 92 -18.24 3.63 7.46
N PHE A 93 -18.72 2.54 6.84
CA PHE A 93 -19.14 1.30 7.53
C PHE A 93 -20.31 1.45 8.53
N GLY A 94 -20.91 2.63 8.70
CA GLY A 94 -22.04 2.87 9.59
C GLY A 94 -21.67 3.63 10.87
N VAL A 95 -22.50 3.50 11.91
CA VAL A 95 -22.33 4.22 13.19
C VAL A 95 -21.49 3.36 14.13
N GLY A 96 -20.22 3.72 14.33
CA GLY A 96 -19.30 3.03 15.25
C GLY A 96 -17.91 3.68 15.30
N ASN A 97 -17.14 3.41 16.36
CA ASN A 97 -15.77 3.94 16.52
C ASN A 97 -14.69 2.96 16.04
N VAL A 98 -15.04 1.70 15.72
CA VAL A 98 -14.11 0.65 15.30
C VAL A 98 -14.55 0.08 13.96
N PRO A 99 -13.68 0.07 12.92
CA PRO A 99 -14.05 -0.47 11.61
C PRO A 99 -14.54 -1.92 11.76
N PRO A 100 -15.70 -2.29 11.21
CA PRO A 100 -16.22 -3.67 11.29
C PRO A 100 -15.46 -4.55 10.29
N LEU A 101 -14.17 -4.70 10.51
CA LEU A 101 -13.29 -5.58 9.76
C LEU A 101 -13.13 -6.91 10.52
N PRO A 102 -13.25 -8.06 9.85
CA PRO A 102 -13.39 -8.24 8.40
C PRO A 102 -14.76 -7.86 7.85
N TYR A 103 -14.79 -7.17 6.71
CA TYR A 103 -16.00 -6.89 5.93
C TYR A 103 -15.98 -7.72 4.66
N SER A 104 -17.07 -8.41 4.33
CA SER A 104 -17.09 -9.33 3.19
C SER A 104 -18.38 -9.25 2.39
N PHE A 105 -18.27 -9.41 1.08
CA PHE A 105 -19.40 -9.45 0.17
C PHE A 105 -19.10 -10.33 -1.05
N ASP A 106 -20.15 -10.86 -1.65
CA ASP A 106 -20.03 -11.74 -2.82
C ASP A 106 -19.83 -10.91 -4.09
N LEU A 107 -18.91 -11.35 -4.93
CA LEU A 107 -18.74 -10.76 -6.26
C LEU A 107 -19.84 -11.27 -7.20
N LEU A 108 -20.37 -10.39 -8.05
CA LEU A 108 -21.41 -10.79 -9.00
C LEU A 108 -20.79 -11.68 -10.10
N PRO A 109 -21.36 -12.86 -10.37
CA PRO A 109 -20.97 -13.66 -11.53
C PRO A 109 -21.34 -12.90 -12.80
N THR A 110 -20.44 -12.87 -13.79
CA THR A 110 -20.62 -12.03 -14.98
C THR A 110 -21.46 -12.69 -16.07
N ASN A 111 -21.69 -14.01 -16.01
CA ASN A 111 -22.48 -14.76 -16.98
C ASN A 111 -23.53 -15.61 -16.25
N MET A 112 -24.81 -15.25 -16.40
CA MET A 112 -25.95 -16.11 -16.09
C MET A 112 -26.38 -16.81 -17.39
N ASP A 113 -25.50 -17.63 -17.96
CA ASP A 113 -25.93 -18.60 -18.97
C ASP A 113 -26.46 -19.82 -18.21
N GLY A 114 -27.73 -19.73 -17.82
CA GLY A 114 -28.73 -20.79 -17.70
C GLY A 114 -28.50 -22.05 -16.85
N ASP A 115 -27.28 -22.52 -16.63
CA ASP A 115 -27.05 -23.82 -15.99
C ASP A 115 -26.73 -23.64 -14.52
N SER A 116 -27.80 -23.75 -13.72
CA SER A 116 -27.70 -23.99 -12.30
C SER A 116 -27.03 -25.35 -12.10
N ILE A 117 -25.91 -25.39 -11.39
CA ILE A 117 -25.60 -26.32 -10.30
C ILE A 117 -24.21 -25.90 -9.78
N THR A 118 -24.17 -25.44 -8.52
CA THR A 118 -22.97 -25.18 -7.69
C THR A 118 -21.97 -24.09 -8.11
N ASN A 119 -22.42 -22.85 -8.32
CA ASN A 119 -21.50 -21.69 -8.44
C ASN A 119 -21.52 -20.85 -7.15
N GLN A 120 -20.82 -21.29 -6.10
CA GLN A 120 -20.51 -20.40 -4.98
C GLN A 120 -19.71 -19.21 -5.53
N ALA A 121 -20.24 -18.00 -5.34
CA ALA A 121 -19.61 -16.79 -5.85
C ALA A 121 -18.28 -16.55 -5.14
N THR A 122 -17.26 -16.10 -5.88
CA THR A 122 -16.02 -15.62 -5.26
C THR A 122 -16.37 -14.51 -4.28
N LYS A 123 -15.92 -14.65 -3.04
CA LYS A 123 -16.19 -13.70 -1.97
C LYS A 123 -15.00 -12.76 -1.82
N LEU A 124 -15.27 -11.46 -1.74
CA LEU A 124 -14.25 -10.45 -1.48
C LEU A 124 -14.27 -10.09 0.00
N VAL A 125 -13.12 -10.17 0.67
CA VAL A 125 -12.97 -9.86 2.09
C VAL A 125 -11.98 -8.70 2.25
N ILE A 126 -12.43 -7.63 2.89
CA ILE A 126 -11.60 -6.52 3.35
C ILE A 126 -11.28 -6.82 4.81
N ARG A 127 -9.99 -6.89 5.16
CA ARG A 127 -9.57 -7.09 6.55
C ARG A 127 -8.30 -6.32 6.86
N HIS A 128 -7.95 -6.24 8.13
CA HIS A 128 -6.63 -5.75 8.50
C HIS A 128 -5.54 -6.68 7.97
N LEU A 129 -4.42 -6.08 7.59
CA LEU A 129 -3.19 -6.82 7.31
C LEU A 129 -2.61 -7.34 8.64
N GLU A 130 -2.31 -8.63 8.68
CA GLU A 130 -1.72 -9.31 9.81
C GLU A 130 -0.21 -9.58 9.58
N GLU A 131 0.51 -9.99 10.63
CA GLU A 131 1.98 -10.14 10.53
C GLU A 131 2.36 -11.28 9.57
N GLU A 132 1.55 -12.34 9.53
CA GLU A 132 1.63 -13.49 8.64
C GLU A 132 1.40 -13.15 7.16
N ASP A 133 0.73 -12.04 6.85
CA ASP A 133 0.51 -11.60 5.48
C ASP A 133 1.73 -10.87 4.91
N ILE A 134 2.58 -10.29 5.76
CA ILE A 134 3.69 -9.42 5.35
C ILE A 134 4.63 -10.15 4.37
N PRO A 135 5.08 -11.40 4.63
CA PRO A 135 5.92 -12.13 3.68
C PRO A 135 5.23 -12.38 2.32
N LEU A 136 3.90 -12.50 2.29
CA LEU A 136 3.13 -12.77 1.08
C LEU A 136 3.00 -11.52 0.18
N ILE A 137 2.89 -10.34 0.79
CA ILE A 137 2.71 -9.07 0.05
C ILE A 137 4.02 -8.38 -0.28
N LEU A 138 5.08 -8.61 0.50
CA LEU A 138 6.36 -7.90 0.37
C LEU A 138 6.93 -7.92 -1.06
N PRO A 139 6.90 -9.04 -1.81
CA PRO A 139 7.48 -9.08 -3.16
C PRO A 139 6.75 -8.15 -4.12
N GLU A 140 5.42 -8.09 -3.99
CA GLU A 140 4.56 -7.25 -4.82
C GLU A 140 4.73 -5.76 -4.47
N VAL A 141 4.83 -5.43 -3.17
CA VAL A 141 5.12 -4.07 -2.71
C VAL A 141 6.48 -3.61 -3.21
N VAL A 142 7.53 -4.41 -3.00
CA VAL A 142 8.89 -4.07 -3.43
C VAL A 142 8.97 -3.90 -4.94
N ARG A 143 8.31 -4.78 -5.71
CA ARG A 143 8.31 -4.68 -7.17
C ARG A 143 7.71 -3.37 -7.65
N GLU A 144 6.61 -2.94 -7.07
CA GLU A 144 5.87 -1.77 -7.53
C GLU A 144 6.55 -0.47 -7.08
N PHE A 145 7.02 -0.38 -5.83
CA PHE A 145 7.81 0.78 -5.41
C PHE A 145 9.19 0.83 -6.06
N GLY A 146 9.87 -0.31 -6.20
CA GLY A 146 11.17 -0.39 -6.84
C GLY A 146 11.12 0.00 -8.32
N SER A 147 10.01 -0.31 -9.01
CA SER A 147 9.83 0.10 -10.41
C SER A 147 9.77 1.62 -10.60
N LEU A 148 9.33 2.37 -9.59
CA LEU A 148 9.33 3.84 -9.61
C LEU A 148 10.76 4.41 -9.52
N ILE A 149 11.63 3.74 -8.77
CA ILE A 149 13.04 4.14 -8.60
C ILE A 149 13.84 3.75 -9.86
N SER A 150 13.66 2.53 -10.36
CA SER A 150 14.42 2.01 -11.51
C SER A 150 14.12 2.71 -12.83
N ALA A 151 12.96 3.36 -13.00
CA ALA A 151 12.65 4.10 -14.23
C ALA A 151 13.62 5.27 -14.50
N SER A 152 14.36 5.71 -13.48
CA SER A 152 15.34 6.80 -13.57
C SER A 152 16.79 6.35 -13.85
N GLN A 153 17.08 5.04 -13.76
CA GLN A 153 18.45 4.54 -13.84
C GLN A 153 18.72 3.83 -15.18
N SER A 154 19.69 4.37 -15.93
CA SER A 154 20.25 3.73 -17.14
C SER A 154 20.83 2.35 -16.82
N LYS A 155 20.81 1.44 -17.80
CA LYS A 155 21.35 0.07 -17.67
C LYS A 155 22.70 0.05 -16.92
N PRO A 156 22.89 -0.88 -15.95
CA PRO A 156 24.19 -1.07 -15.31
C PRO A 156 25.21 -1.38 -16.39
N THR A 157 26.25 -0.55 -16.47
CA THR A 157 27.25 -0.64 -17.55
C THR A 157 28.49 -1.39 -17.07
N GLN A 158 28.64 -1.58 -15.75
CA GLN A 158 29.75 -2.29 -15.13
C GLN A 158 29.30 -3.33 -14.09
N PRO A 159 30.07 -4.42 -13.87
CA PRO A 159 29.76 -5.45 -12.87
C PRO A 159 29.62 -4.90 -11.42
N GLY A 160 30.30 -3.80 -11.11
CA GLY A 160 30.15 -3.13 -9.81
C GLY A 160 28.77 -2.50 -9.59
N ASP A 161 28.11 -2.07 -10.66
CA ASP A 161 26.78 -1.46 -10.61
C ASP A 161 25.71 -2.51 -10.24
N GLU A 162 25.90 -3.76 -10.65
CA GLU A 162 24.98 -4.86 -10.34
C GLU A 162 24.95 -5.17 -8.84
N VAL A 163 26.13 -5.26 -8.20
CA VAL A 163 26.23 -5.49 -6.76
C VAL A 163 25.65 -4.32 -5.97
N ALA A 164 25.93 -3.08 -6.39
CA ALA A 164 25.35 -1.89 -5.77
C ALA A 164 23.82 -1.90 -5.86
N THR A 165 23.26 -2.22 -7.03
CA THR A 165 21.82 -2.34 -7.24
C THR A 165 21.20 -3.43 -6.36
N GLN A 166 21.87 -4.57 -6.20
CA GLN A 166 21.41 -5.64 -5.30
C GLN A 166 21.38 -5.20 -3.84
N ILE A 167 22.41 -4.49 -3.38
CA ILE A 167 22.47 -3.95 -2.02
C ILE A 167 21.36 -2.91 -1.81
N GLU A 168 21.16 -2.01 -2.77
CA GLU A 168 20.09 -1.00 -2.70
C GLU A 168 18.71 -1.67 -2.60
N ASN A 169 18.42 -2.65 -3.47
CA ASN A 169 17.18 -3.41 -3.45
C ASN A 169 16.99 -4.16 -2.12
N PHE A 170 18.06 -4.70 -1.54
CA PHE A 170 18.03 -5.36 -0.24
C PHE A 170 17.67 -4.38 0.88
N VAL A 171 18.38 -3.25 0.97
CA VAL A 171 18.15 -2.22 2.00
C VAL A 171 16.75 -1.64 1.88
N PHE A 172 16.28 -1.41 0.65
CA PHE A 172 14.92 -0.97 0.37
C PHE A 172 13.89 -1.99 0.86
N SER A 173 14.04 -3.26 0.49
CA SER A 173 13.13 -4.34 0.89
C SER A 173 13.09 -4.53 2.41
N LEU A 174 14.24 -4.44 3.07
CA LEU A 174 14.34 -4.48 4.53
C LEU A 174 13.64 -3.29 5.19
N THR A 175 13.77 -2.10 4.60
CA THR A 175 13.08 -0.89 5.08
C THR A 175 11.56 -1.04 4.97
N VAL A 176 11.06 -1.57 3.85
CA VAL A 176 9.62 -1.87 3.65
C VAL A 176 9.14 -2.89 4.67
N LEU A 177 9.89 -3.99 4.87
CA LEU A 177 9.56 -5.03 5.84
C LEU A 177 9.44 -4.48 7.27
N ILE A 178 10.44 -3.69 7.70
CA ILE A 178 10.44 -3.06 9.02
C ILE A 178 9.26 -2.09 9.14
N GLY A 179 9.04 -1.24 8.13
CA GLY A 179 7.96 -0.25 8.12
C GLY A 179 6.57 -0.89 8.22
N LEU A 180 6.29 -1.91 7.41
CA LEU A 180 5.01 -2.63 7.44
C LEU A 180 4.80 -3.33 8.80
N THR A 181 5.82 -4.00 9.33
CA THR A 181 5.76 -4.66 10.64
C THR A 181 5.44 -3.66 11.76
N GLN A 182 6.08 -2.49 11.74
CA GLN A 182 5.79 -1.42 12.70
C GLN A 182 4.35 -0.91 12.59
N ARG A 183 3.82 -0.74 11.38
CA ARG A 183 2.44 -0.28 11.16
C ARG A 183 1.42 -1.31 11.65
N VAL A 184 1.59 -2.59 11.33
CA VAL A 184 0.70 -3.68 11.79
C VAL A 184 0.70 -3.75 13.32
N ARG A 185 1.87 -3.70 13.97
CA ARG A 185 1.97 -3.73 15.44
C ARG A 185 1.33 -2.54 16.11
N ARG A 186 1.51 -1.34 15.56
CA ARG A 186 0.89 -0.12 16.10
C ARG A 186 -0.62 -0.13 15.96
N ARG A 187 -1.14 -0.60 14.82
CA ARG A 187 -2.58 -0.82 14.63
C ARG A 187 -3.13 -1.74 15.72
N LYS A 188 -2.49 -2.89 16.00
CA LYS A 188 -2.91 -3.82 17.07
C LYS A 188 -2.99 -3.17 18.45
N LYS A 189 -2.11 -2.20 18.74
CA LYS A 189 -2.16 -1.42 19.99
C LYS A 189 -3.24 -0.34 20.01
N GLY A 190 -3.62 0.17 18.83
CA GLY A 190 -4.55 1.30 18.69
C GLY A 190 -6.02 0.93 18.65
N TYR A 191 -6.36 -0.33 18.34
CA TYR A 191 -7.74 -0.82 18.46
C TYR A 191 -7.87 -1.67 19.73
N PRO A 192 -8.91 -1.48 20.54
CA PRO A 192 -9.18 -2.36 21.67
C PRO A 192 -9.37 -3.78 21.12
N GLY A 193 -8.51 -4.72 21.54
CA GLY A 193 -8.75 -6.13 21.30
C GLY A 193 -9.86 -6.67 22.22
N ASP A 194 -10.33 -7.90 21.97
CA ASP A 194 -11.40 -8.57 22.74
C ASP A 194 -11.11 -8.78 24.24
N GLY A 195 -9.94 -8.36 24.75
CA GLY A 195 -9.55 -8.42 26.16
C GLY A 195 -9.20 -7.07 26.79
N PHE A 196 -9.69 -5.96 26.23
CA PHE A 196 -9.26 -4.63 26.66
C PHE A 196 -9.97 -4.13 27.95
N ASN A 197 -9.22 -4.05 29.06
CA ASN A 197 -9.71 -3.57 30.37
C ASN A 197 -9.80 -2.03 30.50
N GLY A 198 -10.30 -1.35 29.45
CA GLY A 198 -10.92 -0.03 29.57
C GLY A 198 -10.07 1.23 29.83
N THR A 199 -8.77 1.15 30.15
CA THR A 199 -8.04 2.37 30.62
C THR A 199 -7.01 2.98 29.67
N GLU A 200 -6.54 2.27 28.63
CA GLU A 200 -5.46 2.78 27.75
C GLU A 200 -5.76 2.60 26.25
N SER A 201 -6.90 3.07 25.76
CA SER A 201 -7.13 3.05 24.30
C SER A 201 -6.13 4.00 23.62
N HIS A 202 -5.06 3.44 23.05
CA HIS A 202 -4.13 4.21 22.24
C HIS A 202 -4.83 4.66 20.95
N CYS A 203 -4.59 5.89 20.49
CA CYS A 203 -5.15 6.37 19.24
C CYS A 203 -4.63 5.52 18.06
N PRO A 204 -5.50 4.88 17.26
CA PRO A 204 -5.08 4.19 16.04
C PRO A 204 -4.58 5.24 15.05
N ASP A 205 -3.26 5.29 14.86
CA ASP A 205 -2.63 6.31 14.00
C ASP A 205 -2.08 5.78 12.69
N HIS A 206 -2.18 4.47 12.49
CA HIS A 206 -1.88 3.75 11.26
C HIS A 206 -2.85 2.60 11.10
N ASN A 207 -3.24 2.36 9.86
CA ASN A 207 -3.98 1.18 9.47
C ASN A 207 -3.41 0.66 8.15
N VAL A 208 -3.30 -0.65 8.08
CA VAL A 208 -2.98 -1.36 6.84
C VAL A 208 -4.08 -2.37 6.65
N ILE A 209 -4.78 -2.26 5.53
CA ILE A 209 -5.84 -3.19 5.14
C ILE A 209 -5.41 -3.94 3.89
N CYS A 210 -5.96 -5.14 3.73
CA CYS A 210 -5.83 -5.92 2.51
C CYS A 210 -7.20 -6.34 2.00
N ILE A 211 -7.27 -6.57 0.69
CA ILE A 211 -8.38 -7.24 0.04
C ILE A 211 -7.95 -8.67 -0.26
N VAL A 212 -8.79 -9.63 0.14
CA VAL A 212 -8.60 -11.06 -0.05
C VAL A 212 -9.74 -11.60 -0.90
N GLU A 213 -9.42 -12.27 -2.00
CA GLU A 213 -10.36 -13.11 -2.74
C GLU A 213 -10.43 -14.48 -2.04
N ARG A 214 -11.65 -14.91 -1.71
CA ARG A 214 -11.97 -16.27 -1.27
C ARG A 214 -12.63 -17.02 -2.41
N ILE A 215 -11.92 -18.00 -2.95
CA ILE A 215 -12.36 -18.83 -4.07
C ILE A 215 -12.76 -20.19 -3.50
N PRO A 216 -14.00 -20.66 -3.72
CA PRO A 216 -14.43 -21.97 -3.22
C PRO A 216 -13.60 -23.08 -3.87
N ILE A 217 -13.18 -24.06 -3.07
CA ILE A 217 -12.46 -25.25 -3.54
C ILE A 217 -13.50 -26.35 -3.75
N ILE A 218 -13.76 -26.68 -5.00
CA ILE A 218 -14.66 -27.80 -5.33
C ILE A 218 -13.90 -29.10 -5.05
N ARG A 219 -14.27 -29.81 -3.98
CA ARG A 219 -13.83 -31.18 -3.72
C ARG A 219 -14.95 -32.13 -4.10
N GLU A 220 -14.64 -33.14 -4.92
CA GLU A 220 -15.61 -34.14 -5.39
C GLU A 220 -16.17 -35.01 -4.25
N GLU A 221 -15.48 -35.04 -3.10
CA GLU A 221 -15.87 -35.81 -1.91
C GLU A 221 -15.71 -34.97 -0.63
N SER A 222 -16.75 -34.25 -0.17
CA SER A 222 -16.83 -33.73 1.21
C SER A 222 -18.24 -33.16 1.49
N THR A 223 -18.98 -33.60 2.52
CA THR A 223 -18.94 -33.20 3.95
C THR A 223 -18.90 -31.68 4.16
N ASP A 224 -19.91 -31.17 4.89
CA ASP A 224 -20.43 -29.78 5.02
C ASP A 224 -19.46 -28.60 5.32
N THR A 225 -18.14 -28.78 5.29
CA THR A 225 -17.18 -27.68 5.50
C THR A 225 -16.82 -27.00 4.19
N GLU A 226 -17.28 -25.76 4.01
CA GLU A 226 -16.89 -24.90 2.88
C GLU A 226 -15.39 -24.57 2.94
N ASP A 227 -14.60 -25.24 2.09
CA ASP A 227 -13.18 -24.94 1.92
C ASP A 227 -12.99 -23.80 0.91
N PHE A 228 -12.23 -22.78 1.31
CA PHE A 228 -11.87 -21.65 0.45
C PHE A 228 -10.36 -21.54 0.29
N SER A 229 -9.93 -21.22 -0.94
CA SER A 229 -8.60 -20.71 -1.22
C SER A 229 -8.60 -19.21 -1.02
N GLU A 230 -7.69 -18.70 -0.17
CA GLU A 230 -7.53 -17.28 0.07
C GLU A 230 -6.34 -16.71 -0.71
N GLN A 231 -6.55 -15.57 -1.37
CA GLN A 231 -5.48 -14.84 -2.04
C GLN A 231 -5.60 -13.34 -1.76
N ILE A 232 -4.53 -12.74 -1.23
CA ILE A 232 -4.44 -11.28 -1.15
C ILE A 232 -4.28 -10.72 -2.56
N VAL A 233 -5.11 -9.75 -2.93
CA VAL A 233 -5.14 -9.13 -4.26
C VAL A 233 -4.89 -7.63 -4.25
N GLY A 234 -4.84 -7.02 -3.07
CA GLY A 234 -4.49 -5.62 -2.91
C GLY A 234 -4.30 -5.21 -1.47
N ILE A 235 -3.62 -4.09 -1.27
CA ILE A 235 -3.35 -3.49 0.04
C ILE A 235 -3.59 -1.99 0.00
N GLY A 236 -3.96 -1.42 1.15
CA GLY A 236 -4.14 0.01 1.36
C GLY A 236 -3.58 0.45 2.70
N GLU A 237 -2.91 1.58 2.73
CA GLU A 237 -2.32 2.15 3.95
C GLU A 237 -2.89 3.53 4.24
N LEU A 238 -3.36 3.72 5.48
CA LEU A 238 -3.84 4.99 6.02
C LEU A 238 -3.06 5.34 7.28
N SER A 239 -2.72 6.61 7.45
CA SER A 239 -2.11 7.10 8.69
C SER A 239 -2.46 8.55 8.99
N TRP A 240 -2.38 8.95 10.25
CA TRP A 240 -2.37 10.38 10.59
C TRP A 240 -1.03 10.98 10.16
N GLN A 241 -1.00 12.02 9.34
CA GLN A 241 0.26 12.71 9.01
C GLN A 241 0.11 14.23 9.16
N PRO A 242 1.19 14.94 9.51
CA PRO A 242 1.24 16.39 9.33
C PRO A 242 0.93 16.71 7.85
N PRO A 243 0.05 17.68 7.58
CA PRO A 243 -0.33 18.03 6.21
C PRO A 243 0.79 18.81 5.50
N ASN A 244 1.82 18.09 5.06
CA ASN A 244 2.96 18.66 4.34
C ASN A 244 3.02 18.10 2.91
N PRO A 245 2.72 18.91 1.88
CA PRO A 245 2.75 18.46 0.49
C PRO A 245 4.18 18.25 -0.04
N ASN A 246 5.21 18.78 0.62
CA ASN A 246 6.59 18.65 0.17
C ASN A 246 7.29 17.41 0.73
N ARG A 247 6.56 16.54 1.45
CA ARG A 247 7.14 15.37 2.11
C ARG A 247 6.21 14.17 2.02
N ASN A 248 6.80 13.01 1.72
CA ASN A 248 6.12 11.73 1.87
C ASN A 248 6.03 11.33 3.35
N ALA A 249 5.12 10.41 3.64
CA ALA A 249 5.08 9.76 4.94
C ALA A 249 6.42 9.05 5.20
N PRO A 250 7.01 9.18 6.40
CA PRO A 250 8.28 8.52 6.68
C PRO A 250 8.13 7.00 6.58
N PRO A 251 9.20 6.28 6.16
CA PRO A 251 9.17 4.82 6.10
C PRO A 251 8.95 4.20 7.49
N PHE A 252 9.42 4.88 8.53
CA PHE A 252 9.22 4.49 9.92
C PHE A 252 8.06 5.22 10.57
N VAL A 253 7.40 4.52 11.48
CA VAL A 253 6.24 5.07 12.13
C VAL A 253 6.63 5.99 13.29
N LEU A 254 6.28 7.26 13.17
CA LEU A 254 6.36 8.20 14.29
C LEU A 254 5.16 8.05 15.25
N PRO A 255 5.38 8.13 16.58
CA PRO A 255 4.29 8.25 17.53
C PRO A 255 3.37 9.46 17.25
N TYR A 256 2.06 9.29 17.45
CA TYR A 256 1.05 10.34 17.23
C TYR A 256 1.37 11.69 17.90
N PHE A 257 1.90 11.70 19.13
CA PHE A 257 2.26 12.95 19.81
C PHE A 257 3.36 13.73 19.08
N ILE A 258 4.35 13.04 18.49
CA ILE A 258 5.40 13.66 17.68
C ILE A 258 4.79 14.22 16.39
N LYS A 259 3.84 13.50 15.79
CA LYS A 259 3.12 13.98 14.60
C LYS A 259 2.33 15.25 14.89
N ARG A 260 1.66 15.33 16.04
CA ARG A 260 0.98 16.55 16.50
C ARG A 260 1.96 17.71 16.70
N LEU A 261 3.13 17.42 17.29
CA LEU A 261 4.17 18.42 17.47
C LEU A 261 4.66 18.96 16.12
N PHE A 262 4.95 18.08 15.16
CA PHE A 262 5.35 18.49 13.81
C PHE A 262 4.24 19.23 13.06
N ALA A 263 2.96 18.88 13.23
CA ALA A 263 1.86 19.62 12.62
C ALA A 263 1.81 21.08 13.13
N LYS A 264 2.09 21.32 14.42
CA LYS A 264 2.15 22.68 14.98
C LYS A 264 3.30 23.52 14.46
N PHE A 265 4.46 22.90 14.19
CA PHE A 265 5.65 23.61 13.70
C PHE A 265 5.72 23.73 12.19
N ALA A 266 5.14 22.77 11.46
CA ALA A 266 5.01 22.86 10.01
C ALA A 266 3.88 23.85 9.71
N SER A 267 4.22 25.11 9.45
CA SER A 267 3.29 26.16 9.01
C SER A 267 2.66 25.82 7.65
N SER A 268 1.79 24.82 7.66
CA SER A 268 0.91 24.44 6.57
C SER A 268 -0.40 25.16 6.78
N VAL A 269 -0.89 25.74 5.70
CA VAL A 269 -2.09 26.56 5.68
C VAL A 269 -3.07 25.84 4.77
N ASP A 270 -4.33 25.73 5.20
CA ASP A 270 -5.37 25.17 4.35
C ASP A 270 -5.86 26.17 3.28
N GLU A 271 -6.89 25.77 2.52
CA GLU A 271 -7.51 26.62 1.51
C GLU A 271 -8.21 27.85 2.09
N ASN A 272 -8.51 27.89 3.38
CA ASN A 272 -9.15 29.04 4.01
C ASN A 272 -8.14 30.00 4.64
N GLY A 273 -6.84 29.70 4.55
CA GLY A 273 -5.84 30.50 5.22
C GLY A 273 -5.65 30.11 6.69
N THR A 274 -6.33 29.06 7.16
CA THR A 274 -6.23 28.57 8.53
C THR A 274 -5.02 27.66 8.70
N ALA A 275 -4.28 27.86 9.78
CA ALA A 275 -3.16 27.00 10.12
C ALA A 275 -3.67 25.58 10.40
N LEU A 276 -3.07 24.59 9.73
CA LEU A 276 -3.38 23.19 9.96
C LEU A 276 -2.53 22.67 11.13
N ASP A 277 -3.06 22.81 12.34
CA ASP A 277 -2.38 22.43 13.59
C ASP A 277 -2.62 20.97 14.00
N THR A 278 -3.55 20.28 13.32
CA THR A 278 -3.83 18.86 13.54
C THR A 278 -3.35 17.99 12.37
N PRO A 279 -2.84 16.78 12.67
CA PRO A 279 -2.64 15.76 11.64
C PRO A 279 -3.92 15.52 10.82
N ARG A 280 -3.76 15.07 9.57
CA ARG A 280 -4.85 14.70 8.65
C ARG A 280 -4.74 13.23 8.25
N GLY A 281 -5.84 12.65 7.79
CA GLY A 281 -5.82 11.32 7.19
C GLY A 281 -4.94 11.35 5.93
N TYR A 282 -3.97 10.44 5.84
CA TYR A 282 -3.04 10.38 4.73
C TYR A 282 -2.93 8.94 4.21
N ILE A 283 -3.29 8.75 2.96
CA ILE A 283 -3.21 7.47 2.25
C ILE A 283 -1.83 7.40 1.61
N SER A 284 -0.95 6.57 2.17
CA SER A 284 0.45 6.47 1.74
C SER A 284 0.67 5.46 0.63
N ASN A 285 -0.19 4.44 0.54
CA ASN A 285 0.00 3.35 -0.40
C ASN A 285 -1.36 2.74 -0.76
N VAL A 286 -1.58 2.53 -2.05
CA VAL A 286 -2.74 1.81 -2.60
C VAL A 286 -2.21 0.94 -3.73
N LEU A 287 -2.22 -0.36 -3.50
CA LEU A 287 -1.68 -1.32 -4.43
C LEU A 287 -2.73 -2.38 -4.76
N VAL A 288 -2.94 -2.60 -6.06
CA VAL A 288 -3.72 -3.72 -6.59
C VAL A 288 -2.79 -4.56 -7.44
N TYR A 289 -2.80 -5.87 -7.21
CA TYR A 289 -1.96 -6.82 -7.93
C TYR A 289 -2.23 -6.72 -9.42
N LYS A 290 -1.17 -6.79 -10.24
CA LYS A 290 -1.21 -6.48 -11.67
C LYS A 290 -2.28 -7.30 -12.42
N ASN A 291 -2.41 -8.57 -12.10
CA ASN A 291 -3.39 -9.52 -12.66
C ASN A 291 -4.82 -9.36 -12.11
N ARG A 292 -5.05 -8.41 -11.20
CA ARG A 292 -6.34 -8.10 -10.57
C ARG A 292 -6.77 -6.64 -10.79
N ARG A 293 -6.00 -5.87 -11.57
CA ARG A 293 -6.35 -4.49 -11.95
C ARG A 293 -7.54 -4.47 -12.91
N GLY A 294 -8.27 -3.35 -12.92
CA GLY A 294 -9.45 -3.17 -13.78
C GLY A 294 -10.73 -3.83 -13.27
N LEU A 295 -10.68 -4.52 -12.13
CA LEU A 295 -11.85 -5.13 -11.47
C LEU A 295 -12.53 -4.20 -10.45
N GLY A 296 -12.00 -3.00 -10.26
CA GLY A 296 -12.54 -2.00 -9.33
C GLY A 296 -12.02 -2.10 -7.89
N TYR A 297 -11.08 -3.00 -7.58
CA TYR A 297 -10.48 -3.13 -6.23
C TYR A 297 -9.83 -1.86 -5.71
N GLY A 298 -9.30 -1.00 -6.59
CA GLY A 298 -8.83 0.32 -6.20
C GLY A 298 -9.94 1.20 -5.59
N ARG A 299 -11.17 1.14 -6.13
CA ARG A 299 -12.32 1.86 -5.55
C ARG A 299 -12.68 1.30 -4.18
N VAL A 300 -12.65 -0.02 -4.02
CA VAL A 300 -12.94 -0.71 -2.75
C VAL A 300 -11.92 -0.33 -1.67
N LEU A 301 -10.62 -0.39 -2.00
CA LEU A 301 -9.55 0.02 -1.08
C LEU A 301 -9.74 1.48 -0.64
N MET A 302 -9.94 2.39 -1.60
CA MET A 302 -10.14 3.81 -1.28
C MET A 302 -11.37 4.05 -0.41
N ALA A 303 -12.50 3.43 -0.75
CA ALA A 303 -13.73 3.56 0.03
C ALA A 303 -13.54 3.05 1.48
N ALA A 304 -12.85 1.93 1.66
CA ALA A 304 -12.53 1.40 2.98
C ALA A 304 -11.59 2.32 3.78
N LEU A 305 -10.55 2.86 3.14
CA LEU A 305 -9.60 3.80 3.78
C LEU A 305 -10.29 5.12 4.16
N GLU A 306 -11.13 5.68 3.28
CA GLU A 306 -11.95 6.85 3.55
C GLU A 306 -12.92 6.60 4.72
N GLY A 307 -13.52 5.41 4.76
CA GLY A 307 -14.37 4.99 5.85
C GLY A 307 -13.64 4.96 7.19
N ILE A 308 -12.48 4.30 7.25
CA ILE A 308 -11.62 4.28 8.45
C ILE A 308 -11.21 5.69 8.85
N ALA A 309 -10.87 6.56 7.90
CA ALA A 309 -10.49 7.93 8.19
C ALA A 309 -11.62 8.74 8.84
N ARG A 310 -12.87 8.57 8.38
CA ARG A 310 -14.05 9.18 9.04
C ARG A 310 -14.20 8.70 10.47
N MET A 311 -14.01 7.42 10.72
CA MET A 311 -14.09 6.83 12.07
C MET A 311 -12.99 7.35 12.99
N TRP A 312 -11.83 7.72 12.44
CA TRP A 312 -10.79 8.43 13.18
C TRP A 312 -11.14 9.89 13.47
N GLY A 313 -12.22 10.43 12.91
CA GLY A 313 -12.59 11.84 13.01
C GLY A 313 -11.83 12.72 12.02
N CYS A 314 -11.29 12.16 10.93
CA CYS A 314 -10.70 12.97 9.86
C CYS A 314 -11.82 13.72 9.09
N SER A 315 -11.69 15.03 8.95
CA SER A 315 -12.57 15.82 8.06
C SER A 315 -12.12 15.78 6.59
N ASP A 316 -10.89 15.35 6.32
CA ASP A 316 -10.33 15.19 4.99
C ASP A 316 -9.26 14.11 4.97
N VAL A 317 -9.07 13.52 3.79
CA VAL A 317 -8.00 12.58 3.47
C VAL A 317 -7.14 13.12 2.33
N ARG A 318 -5.85 12.83 2.40
CA ARG A 318 -4.85 13.32 1.45
C ARG A 318 -3.97 12.20 0.93
N LEU A 319 -3.38 12.40 -0.24
CA LEU A 319 -2.44 11.46 -0.84
C LEU A 319 -1.50 12.16 -1.80
N HIS A 320 -0.39 11.49 -2.12
CA HIS A 320 0.39 11.80 -3.30
C HIS A 320 0.12 10.76 -4.38
N VAL A 321 0.12 11.21 -5.62
CA VAL A 321 0.07 10.36 -6.81
C VAL A 321 1.12 10.82 -7.80
N ASP A 322 1.69 9.88 -8.54
CA ASP A 322 2.64 10.19 -9.61
C ASP A 322 2.06 11.24 -10.58
N ALA A 323 2.83 12.30 -10.83
CA ALA A 323 2.42 13.38 -11.72
C ALA A 323 2.56 13.03 -13.20
N ASP A 324 3.35 12.01 -13.53
CA ASP A 324 3.57 11.60 -14.92
C ASP A 324 2.24 11.17 -15.59
N GLU A 325 1.98 11.71 -16.78
CA GLU A 325 0.73 11.48 -17.51
C GLU A 325 0.60 10.04 -18.05
N LYS A 326 1.66 9.24 -18.03
CA LYS A 326 1.65 7.86 -18.48
C LYS A 326 1.50 6.90 -17.31
N SER A 327 2.36 6.98 -16.30
CA SER A 327 2.31 6.12 -15.11
C SER A 327 1.23 6.55 -14.10
N GLY A 328 1.04 7.85 -13.91
CA GLY A 328 0.09 8.41 -12.95
C GLY A 328 -1.36 8.49 -13.42
N LYS A 329 -1.60 8.58 -14.73
CA LYS A 329 -2.94 8.89 -15.31
C LYS A 329 -4.07 8.00 -14.83
N ILE A 330 -3.85 6.69 -14.70
CA ILE A 330 -4.89 5.77 -14.23
C ILE A 330 -5.23 6.03 -12.76
N ALA A 331 -4.22 6.21 -11.91
CA ALA A 331 -4.41 6.49 -10.48
C ALA A 331 -5.04 7.88 -10.27
N GLN A 332 -4.53 8.92 -10.94
CA GLN A 332 -5.12 10.25 -10.88
C GLN A 332 -6.58 10.24 -11.37
N GLY A 333 -6.88 9.52 -12.46
CA GLY A 333 -8.24 9.36 -12.97
C GLY A 333 -9.18 8.65 -12.00
N LEU A 334 -8.69 7.63 -11.27
CA LEU A 334 -9.42 7.00 -10.18
C LEU A 334 -9.72 8.02 -9.06
N TYR A 335 -8.70 8.73 -8.57
CA TYR A 335 -8.86 9.68 -7.47
C TYR A 335 -9.78 10.83 -7.82
N ARG A 336 -9.65 11.42 -9.01
CA ARG A 336 -10.58 12.47 -9.49
C ARG A 336 -12.03 11.98 -9.54
N LYS A 337 -12.27 10.76 -10.03
CA LYS A 337 -13.63 10.14 -10.02
C LYS A 337 -14.18 9.88 -8.63
N LEU A 338 -13.30 9.69 -7.64
CA LEU A 338 -13.67 9.56 -6.23
C LEU A 338 -13.87 10.92 -5.54
N GLY A 339 -13.66 12.04 -6.24
CA GLY A 339 -13.85 13.39 -5.69
C GLY A 339 -12.58 13.99 -5.07
N TYR A 340 -11.41 13.42 -5.31
CA TYR A 340 -10.14 14.05 -4.92
C TYR A 340 -9.83 15.23 -5.85
N VAL A 341 -9.36 16.32 -5.26
CA VAL A 341 -8.93 17.54 -5.93
C VAL A 341 -7.47 17.85 -5.59
N GLY A 342 -6.77 18.45 -6.54
CA GLY A 342 -5.41 18.95 -6.33
C GLY A 342 -5.36 20.05 -5.28
N VAL A 343 -4.29 20.10 -4.47
CA VAL A 343 -4.08 21.15 -3.46
C VAL A 343 -2.97 22.09 -3.95
N PRO A 344 -3.30 23.29 -4.47
CA PRO A 344 -2.30 24.17 -5.07
C PRO A 344 -1.33 24.77 -4.05
N ASP A 345 -0.07 24.98 -4.46
CA ASP A 345 0.92 25.66 -3.63
C ASP A 345 0.72 27.18 -3.62
N ARG A 346 0.10 27.69 -2.56
CA ARG A 346 -0.11 29.14 -2.35
C ARG A 346 1.18 29.93 -2.09
N ARG A 347 2.28 29.28 -1.68
CA ARG A 347 3.56 30.01 -1.52
C ARG A 347 4.09 30.43 -2.88
N SER A 348 3.85 29.63 -3.92
CA SER A 348 4.19 29.96 -5.31
C SER A 348 3.43 31.20 -5.83
N THR A 349 2.16 31.38 -5.42
CA THR A 349 1.34 32.50 -5.93
C THR A 349 1.73 33.87 -5.36
N ASN A 350 2.22 33.93 -4.12
CA ASN A 350 2.60 35.21 -3.50
C ASN A 350 3.94 35.77 -3.99
N ASN A 351 4.80 34.93 -4.58
CA ASN A 351 6.08 35.36 -5.15
C ASN A 351 5.97 35.96 -6.58
N MET A 352 4.75 36.18 -7.08
CA MET A 352 4.50 36.91 -8.34
C MET A 352 4.98 38.38 -8.35
N ARG A 353 5.57 38.89 -7.26
CA ARG A 353 6.11 40.26 -7.16
C ARG A 353 7.60 40.44 -7.52
N GLY A 354 8.23 39.47 -8.18
CA GLY A 354 9.50 39.71 -8.89
C GLY A 354 10.68 38.80 -8.54
N GLU A 355 10.49 37.71 -7.80
CA GLU A 355 11.54 36.72 -7.59
C GLU A 355 11.35 35.51 -8.52
N SER A 356 12.45 35.12 -9.15
CA SER A 356 12.56 34.06 -10.15
C SER A 356 11.81 32.81 -9.72
N ARG A 357 10.75 32.46 -10.47
CA ARG A 357 10.03 31.19 -10.32
C ARG A 357 11.04 30.05 -10.34
N VAL A 358 11.10 29.24 -9.28
CA VAL A 358 11.75 27.93 -9.37
C VAL A 358 10.90 27.11 -10.34
N GLY A 359 11.39 27.07 -11.59
CA GLY A 359 10.60 26.80 -12.78
C GLY A 359 10.11 25.36 -12.89
N TYR A 360 8.80 25.20 -12.77
CA TYR A 360 8.07 24.08 -13.35
C TYR A 360 7.42 24.47 -14.68
N GLU A 361 7.91 25.52 -15.34
CA GLU A 361 7.34 26.05 -16.59
C GLU A 361 7.32 25.00 -17.71
N TRP A 362 8.25 24.03 -17.68
CA TRP A 362 8.29 22.91 -18.60
C TRP A 362 7.10 21.94 -18.48
N MET A 363 6.37 21.95 -17.34
CA MET A 363 5.18 21.10 -17.12
C MET A 363 3.86 21.79 -17.49
N GLY A 364 3.93 23.02 -18.02
CA GLY A 364 2.76 23.77 -18.42
C GLY A 364 1.99 24.41 -17.25
N PRO A 365 1.23 25.49 -17.49
CA PRO A 365 0.53 26.23 -16.44
C PRO A 365 -0.60 25.45 -15.75
N SER A 366 -1.11 24.38 -16.36
CA SER A 366 -2.23 23.60 -15.83
C SER A 366 -1.86 22.82 -14.58
N LEU A 367 -0.71 22.13 -14.58
CA LEU A 367 -0.32 21.23 -13.48
C LEU A 367 0.08 21.96 -12.20
N ALA A 368 0.58 23.19 -12.28
CA ALA A 368 0.89 23.99 -11.10
C ALA A 368 -0.35 24.27 -10.24
N ASN A 369 -1.51 24.43 -10.87
CA ASN A 369 -2.79 24.63 -10.18
C ASN A 369 -3.41 23.31 -9.68
N GLU A 370 -2.90 22.16 -10.14
CA GLU A 370 -3.36 20.84 -9.72
C GLU A 370 -2.65 20.33 -8.46
N GLY A 371 -1.82 21.14 -7.82
CA GLY A 371 -1.12 20.74 -6.59
C GLY A 371 0.09 19.86 -6.87
N LEU A 372 0.93 20.28 -7.79
CA LEU A 372 2.18 19.62 -8.12
C LEU A 372 3.29 19.99 -7.13
N TYR A 373 3.98 18.98 -6.60
CA TYR A 373 5.08 19.12 -5.66
C TYR A 373 6.25 18.22 -6.04
N MET A 374 7.48 18.67 -5.77
CA MET A 374 8.67 17.83 -5.87
C MET A 374 8.95 17.21 -4.51
N VAL A 375 8.75 15.89 -4.42
CA VAL A 375 8.99 15.14 -3.20
C VAL A 375 10.15 14.19 -3.45
N GLU A 376 11.29 14.45 -2.81
CA GLU A 376 12.50 13.63 -2.94
C GLU A 376 12.98 13.49 -4.40
N GLY A 377 12.80 14.54 -5.21
CA GLY A 377 13.17 14.55 -6.62
C GLY A 377 12.14 13.93 -7.57
N VAL A 378 11.01 13.45 -7.06
CA VAL A 378 9.92 12.90 -7.85
C VAL A 378 8.76 13.91 -7.94
N PRO A 379 8.27 14.24 -9.14
CA PRO A 379 7.09 15.08 -9.29
C PRO A 379 5.82 14.31 -8.89
N LEU A 380 5.13 14.78 -7.88
CA LEU A 380 3.89 14.17 -7.37
C LEU A 380 2.76 15.21 -7.33
N VAL A 381 1.55 14.78 -7.68
CA VAL A 381 0.33 15.56 -7.45
C VAL A 381 -0.18 15.26 -6.06
N TYR A 382 -0.25 16.27 -5.21
CA TYR A 382 -0.82 16.20 -3.88
C TYR A 382 -2.32 16.48 -3.94
N MET A 383 -3.11 15.47 -3.63
CA MET A 383 -4.57 15.51 -3.73
C MET A 383 -5.22 15.41 -2.36
N ARG A 384 -6.39 16.02 -2.21
CA ARG A 384 -7.24 15.91 -1.03
C ARG A 384 -8.69 15.60 -1.39
N LYS A 385 -9.41 14.99 -0.45
CA LYS A 385 -10.86 14.82 -0.50
C LYS A 385 -11.44 15.18 0.87
N VAL A 386 -12.42 16.07 0.88
CA VAL A 386 -13.21 16.36 2.08
C VAL A 386 -14.10 15.17 2.37
N LEU A 387 -14.08 14.70 3.61
CA LEU A 387 -14.96 13.65 4.07
C LEU A 387 -16.20 14.32 4.65
N GLU A 388 -17.32 14.23 3.92
CA GLU A 388 -18.63 14.60 4.46
C GLU A 388 -18.90 13.74 5.70
N GLY A 389 -19.32 14.41 6.78
CA GLY A 389 -19.58 13.84 8.10
C GLY A 389 -20.97 13.25 8.24
#